data_AF-A0A7V9AXB9-F1
#
_entry.id   AF-A0A7V9AXB9-F1
#
_cell.length_a   1.000
_cell.length_b   1.000
_cell.length_c   1.000
_cell.angle_alpha   90.00
_cell.angle_beta   90.00
_cell.angle_gamma   90.00
#
_symmetry.space_group_name_H-M   'P 1'
#
loop_
_entity.id
_entity.type
_entity.pdbx_description
1 polymer ?
#
loop_
_entity_poly.entity_id
_entity_poly.type
_entity_poly.pdbx_seq_one_letter_code
_entity_poly.pdbx_strand_id
1 'polypeptide(L)' 'KSRFSEIIRKVRAGRRVIVTHHGAKVAEIRPVEAEPARLEARLEQFERDGVVQRPADPEPHTPLVARRRGALARFLASRD' A
#
# COMPACT_ATOMS: atom_id res chain seq x y z
N LYS A 1 -19.94 29.24 -22.24
CA LYS A 1 -20.48 28.97 -20.87
C LYS A 1 -21.57 27.92 -21.01
N SER A 2 -21.63 26.76 -20.35
CA SER A 2 -20.63 25.91 -19.67
C SER A 2 -21.14 24.46 -19.77
N ARG A 3 -20.37 23.53 -20.33
CA ARG A 3 -20.67 22.07 -20.21
C ARG A 3 -20.12 21.52 -18.90
N PHE A 4 -20.22 22.30 -17.82
CA PHE A 4 -19.57 21.95 -16.56
C PHE A 4 -20.11 20.63 -16.01
N SER A 5 -21.42 20.38 -16.16
CA SER A 5 -22.04 19.10 -15.81
C SER A 5 -21.44 17.90 -16.56
N GLU A 6 -21.02 18.08 -17.82
CA GLU A 6 -20.37 17.02 -18.60
C GLU A 6 -18.95 16.74 -18.09
N ILE A 7 -18.22 17.81 -17.72
CA ILE A 7 -16.90 17.71 -17.10
C ILE A 7 -17.00 16.96 -15.77
N ILE A 8 -17.94 17.34 -14.90
CA ILE A 8 -18.19 16.67 -13.62
C ILE A 8 -18.56 15.20 -13.84
N ARG A 9 -19.39 14.87 -14.84
CA ARG A 9 -19.72 13.47 -15.16
C ARG A 9 -18.48 12.66 -15.55
N LYS A 10 -17.58 13.23 -16.36
CA LYS A 10 -16.32 12.58 -16.76
C LYS A 10 -15.38 12.39 -15.57
N VAL A 11 -15.29 13.39 -14.70
CA VAL A 11 -14.45 13.35 -13.49
C VAL A 11 -14.99 12.34 -12.47
N ARG A 12 -16.31 12.28 -12.25
CA ARG A 12 -16.93 11.23 -11.41
C ARG A 12 -16.67 9.82 -11.94
N ALA A 13 -16.53 9.66 -13.25
CA ALA A 13 -16.16 8.40 -13.89
C ALA A 13 -14.65 8.09 -13.83
N GLY A 14 -13.89 8.80 -12.98
CA GLY A 14 -12.45 8.56 -12.79
C GLY A 14 -11.54 9.23 -13.81
N ARG A 15 -12.07 10.02 -14.75
CA ARG A 15 -11.25 10.66 -15.80
C ARG A 15 -10.67 12.00 -15.33
N ARG A 16 -9.42 12.26 -15.67
CA ARG A 16 -8.76 13.56 -15.47
C ARG A 16 -9.06 14.50 -16.65
N VAL A 17 -9.33 15.77 -16.35
CA VAL A 17 -9.58 16.81 -17.35
C VAL A 17 -8.58 17.94 -17.16
N ILE A 18 -7.88 18.31 -18.23
CA ILE A 18 -6.96 19.45 -18.23
C ILE A 18 -7.67 20.65 -18.85
N VAL A 19 -7.65 21.78 -18.17
CA VAL A 19 -8.17 23.06 -18.66
C VAL A 19 -7.00 23.85 -19.23
N THR A 20 -7.12 24.21 -20.50
CA THR A 20 -6.11 24.98 -21.24
C THR A 20 -6.69 26.34 -21.60
N HIS A 21 -5.90 27.40 -21.42
CA HIS A 21 -6.23 28.76 -21.84
C HIS A 21 -5.08 29.32 -22.66
N HIS A 22 -5.35 29.78 -23.89
CA HIS A 22 -4.34 30.24 -24.85
C HIS A 22 -3.18 29.25 -25.06
N GLY A 23 -3.48 27.95 -25.16
CA GLY A 23 -2.48 26.90 -25.36
C GLY A 23 -1.69 26.51 -24.10
N ALA A 24 -1.81 27.27 -23.02
CA ALA A 24 -1.18 26.96 -21.74
C ALA A 24 -2.15 26.19 -20.81
N LYS A 25 -1.66 25.14 -20.16
CA LYS A 25 -2.42 24.44 -19.12
C LYS A 25 -2.56 25.36 -17.92
N VAL A 26 -3.80 25.61 -17.48
CA VAL A 26 -4.10 26.53 -16.37
C VAL A 26 -4.70 25.84 -15.16
N ALA A 27 -5.39 24.71 -15.36
CA ALA A 27 -5.96 23.94 -14.26
C ALA A 27 -6.12 22.46 -14.62
N GLU A 28 -6.27 21.66 -13.59
CA GLU A 28 -6.61 20.25 -13.67
C GLU A 28 -7.81 19.98 -12.78
N ILE A 29 -8.78 19.25 -13.33
CA ILE A 29 -9.90 18.72 -12.57
C ILE A 29 -9.71 17.21 -12.56
N ARG A 30 -9.49 16.66 -11.36
CA ARG A 30 -9.29 15.24 -11.13
C ARG A 30 -10.30 14.73 -10.10
N PRO A 31 -10.63 13.43 -10.13
CA PRO A 31 -11.36 12.84 -9.02
C PRO A 31 -10.56 13.06 -7.74
N VAL A 32 -11.25 13.39 -6.66
CA VAL A 32 -10.65 13.30 -5.33
C VAL A 32 -10.44 11.81 -5.08
N GLU A 33 -9.19 11.40 -4.91
CA GLU A 33 -8.91 10.07 -4.37
C GLU A 33 -9.62 10.02 -3.02
N ALA A 34 -10.64 9.16 -2.91
CA ALA A 34 -11.20 8.86 -1.59
C ALA A 34 -10.01 8.53 -0.71
N GLU A 35 -9.96 9.11 0.49
CA GLU A 35 -8.88 8.82 1.46
C GLU A 35 -8.56 7.33 1.35
N PRO A 36 -7.29 6.94 1.14
CA PRO A 36 -6.96 5.53 1.10
C PRO A 36 -7.60 4.95 2.34
N ALA A 37 -8.56 4.03 2.13
CA ALA A 37 -9.39 3.51 3.21
C ALA A 37 -8.47 3.31 4.40
N ARG A 38 -8.77 3.99 5.53
CA ARG A 38 -7.90 3.97 6.72
C ARG A 38 -7.37 2.56 6.89
N LEU A 39 -6.10 2.39 7.24
CA LEU A 39 -5.42 1.10 7.25
C LEU A 39 -6.33 -0.03 7.78
N GLU A 40 -7.08 0.27 8.83
CA GLU A 40 -8.15 -0.54 9.43
C GLU A 40 -9.19 -1.03 8.41
N ALA A 41 -9.85 -0.13 7.67
CA ALA A 41 -10.84 -0.47 6.64
C ALA A 41 -10.23 -1.28 5.48
N ARG A 42 -8.93 -1.08 5.19
CA ARG A 42 -8.22 -1.88 4.18
C ARG A 42 -7.88 -3.29 4.68
N LEU A 43 -7.49 -3.42 5.94
CA LEU A 43 -7.28 -4.70 6.61
C LEU A 43 -8.60 -5.50 6.71
N GLU A 44 -9.70 -4.86 7.09
CA GLU A 44 -11.03 -5.49 7.10
C GLU A 44 -11.44 -6.02 5.72
N GLN A 45 -11.15 -5.26 4.66
CA GLN A 45 -11.40 -5.72 3.30
C GLN A 45 -10.56 -6.96 2.96
N PHE A 46 -9.28 -6.97 3.30
CA PHE A 46 -8.41 -8.11 3.05
C PHE A 46 -8.74 -9.35 3.90
N GLU A 47 -9.23 -9.16 5.13
CA GLU A 47 -9.76 -10.25 5.94
C GLU A 47 -11.05 -10.82 5.33
N ARG A 48 -11.98 -9.96 4.89
CA ARG A 48 -13.22 -10.38 4.20
C ARG A 48 -12.95 -11.12 2.89
N ASP A 49 -11.97 -10.66 2.12
CA ASP A 49 -11.58 -11.29 0.86
C ASP A 49 -10.70 -12.54 1.07
N GLY A 50 -10.36 -12.87 2.32
CA GLY A 50 -9.52 -14.02 2.68
C GLY A 50 -8.06 -13.89 2.26
N VAL A 51 -7.62 -12.70 1.85
CA VAL A 51 -6.23 -12.39 1.45
C VAL A 51 -5.31 -12.40 2.68
N VAL A 52 -5.83 -11.96 3.82
CA VAL A 52 -5.14 -11.98 5.11
C VAL A 52 -6.03 -12.70 6.11
N GLN A 53 -5.44 -13.48 7.01
CA GLN A 53 -6.16 -14.11 8.12
C GLN A 53 -5.38 -13.84 9.39
N ARG A 54 -6.12 -13.57 10.47
CA ARG A 54 -5.53 -13.54 11.81
C ARG A 54 -5.09 -14.96 12.17
N PRO A 55 -3.85 -15.17 12.66
CA PRO A 55 -3.44 -16.49 13.11
C PRO A 55 -4.39 -16.98 14.22
N ALA A 56 -4.81 -18.24 14.11
CA ALA A 56 -5.69 -18.88 15.11
C ALA A 56 -5.00 -19.08 16.46
N ASP A 57 -3.67 -19.19 16.45
CA ASP A 57 -2.84 -19.28 17.63
C ASP A 57 -1.70 -18.25 17.51
N PRO A 58 -1.57 -17.28 18.44
CA PRO A 58 -0.55 -16.24 18.36
C PRO A 58 0.88 -16.79 18.33
N GLU A 59 1.11 -18.00 18.87
CA GLU A 59 2.39 -18.69 18.83
C GLU A 59 2.25 -20.21 18.91
N PRO A 60 2.88 -20.95 18.00
CA PRO A 60 3.76 -22.02 18.40
C PRO A 60 5.17 -21.42 18.41
N HIS A 61 5.74 -21.20 19.59
CA HIS A 61 7.15 -20.83 19.70
C HIS A 61 7.96 -21.87 18.91
N THR A 62 8.51 -21.50 17.76
CA THR A 62 9.46 -22.38 17.09
C THR A 62 10.66 -22.48 18.04
N PRO A 63 10.92 -23.65 18.66
CA PRO A 63 12.05 -23.74 19.56
C PRO A 63 13.30 -23.43 18.75
N LEU A 64 14.17 -22.55 19.29
CA LEU A 64 15.47 -22.26 18.67
C LEU A 64 16.18 -23.60 18.44
N VAL A 65 16.35 -23.97 17.16
CA VAL A 65 16.75 -25.32 16.73
C VAL A 65 18.12 -25.74 17.28
N ALA A 66 18.96 -24.80 17.72
CA ALA A 66 20.05 -25.06 18.66
C ALA A 66 20.71 -23.76 19.14
N ARG A 67 21.08 -23.70 20.43
CA ARG A 67 22.10 -22.73 20.91
C ARG A 67 23.49 -23.23 20.53
N ARG A 68 23.87 -23.13 19.25
CA ARG A 68 25.25 -23.40 18.83
C ARG A 68 26.13 -22.22 19.19
N ARG A 69 27.25 -22.47 19.88
CA ARG A 69 28.30 -21.45 20.06
C ARG A 69 28.71 -20.92 18.68
N GLY A 70 28.76 -19.59 18.54
CA GLY A 70 29.05 -18.92 17.27
C GLY A 70 30.40 -19.32 16.67
N ALA A 71 30.62 -18.98 15.40
CA ALA A 71 31.81 -19.41 14.66
C ALA A 71 33.11 -18.71 15.09
N LEU A 72 33.07 -17.77 16.04
CA LEU A 72 34.24 -16.99 16.47
C LEU A 72 35.42 -17.88 16.90
N ALA A 73 35.17 -18.93 17.67
CA ALA A 73 36.23 -19.85 18.09
C ALA A 73 36.88 -20.58 16.90
N ARG A 74 36.08 -20.97 15.90
CA ARG A 74 36.58 -21.61 14.67
C ARG A 74 37.39 -20.62 13.81
N PHE A 75 36.94 -19.37 13.75
CA PHE A 75 37.59 -18.30 13.01
C PHE A 75 38.96 -17.93 13.61
N LEU A 76 39.07 -17.90 14.95
CA LEU A 76 40.35 -17.65 15.62
C LEU A 76 41.32 -18.82 15.42
N ALA A 77 40.85 -20.06 15.50
CA ALA A 77 41.68 -21.24 15.30
C ALA A 77 42.23 -21.41 13.88
N SER A 78 41.60 -20.82 12.86
CA SER A 78 42.10 -20.86 11.47
C SER A 78 43.09 -19.74 11.14
N ARG A 79 43.43 -18.89 12.10
CA ARG A 79 44.24 -17.67 11.89
C ARG A 79 45.67 -17.78 12.48
N ASP A 80 45.94 -18.86 13.21
CA ASP A 80 47.29 -19.31 13.61
C ASP A 80 47.81 -20.36 12.61
#